data_AF-A0A401UQE0-F1
#
_entry.id   AF-A0A401UQE0-F1
#
_cell.length_a   1.000
_cell.length_b   1.000
_cell.length_c   1.000
_cell.angle_alpha   90.00
_cell.angle_beta   90.00
_cell.angle_gamma   90.00
#
_symmetry.space_group_name_H-M   'P 1'
#
loop_
_entity.id
_entity.type
_entity.pdbx_description
1 polymer ?
#
loop_
_entity_poly.entity_id
_entity_poly.type
_entity_poly.pdbx_seq_one_letter_code
_entity_poly.pdbx_strand_id
1 'polypeptide(L)'
;MYNAYITRIKDIRKHSNADRLQVGECFGNSVIVSLETQNDELIVYFPTDGRLSMEYCEKNNLLRKKDANGVNIGGYLDASSRHVSTIRLRKEQSDGLVMPLKSLETFCDISKLKEGDIINSLNGILICEKYVPFRKHNPQQGIAKEKIIHRISYPFFKEHSDTSQLAYSHNAFKKGDLCYITLKQHGTSQRTSYSIKEVTKKIPSFIQPILKALKIKVKPKRTLALITGTRRVVLSETFDSFRKPHHDFFTGKLRQGETVFCEIVGYENDCKTIMPECSNKKQMIRNL
;
A
#
# COMPACT_ATOMS: atom_id res chain seq x y z
N MET A 1 4.21 1.14 1.52
CA MET A 1 5.07 1.00 0.31
C MET A 1 5.02 -0.46 -0.12
N TYR A 2 4.95 -0.76 -1.44
CA TYR A 2 4.95 -2.15 -1.94
C TYR A 2 6.33 -2.48 -2.48
N ASN A 3 6.79 -3.70 -2.23
CA ASN A 3 8.10 -4.19 -2.66
C ASN A 3 7.98 -5.64 -3.15
N ALA A 4 8.90 -6.04 -4.03
CA ALA A 4 9.23 -7.42 -4.31
C ALA A 4 10.43 -7.87 -3.45
N TYR A 5 10.60 -9.17 -3.31
CA TYR A 5 11.58 -9.77 -2.40
C TYR A 5 12.46 -10.75 -3.15
N ILE A 6 13.77 -10.61 -3.00
CA ILE A 6 14.72 -11.62 -3.43
C ILE A 6 14.74 -12.71 -2.35
N THR A 7 14.30 -13.91 -2.70
CA THR A 7 14.11 -15.02 -1.74
C THR A 7 14.36 -16.36 -2.40
N ARG A 8 14.50 -17.41 -1.61
CA ARG A 8 14.56 -18.79 -2.10
C ARG A 8 13.19 -19.44 -2.06
N ILE A 9 12.79 -20.04 -3.17
CA ILE A 9 11.57 -20.83 -3.25
C ILE A 9 11.76 -22.17 -2.55
N LYS A 10 10.77 -22.61 -1.78
CA LYS A 10 10.83 -23.84 -0.98
C LYS A 10 9.68 -24.79 -1.32
N ASP A 11 9.78 -26.02 -0.85
CA ASP A 11 8.73 -27.04 -0.86
C ASP A 11 8.07 -27.23 -2.25
N ILE A 12 8.91 -27.27 -3.30
CA ILE A 12 8.42 -27.48 -4.67
C ILE A 12 7.83 -28.89 -4.81
N ARG A 13 6.59 -28.95 -5.27
CA ARG A 13 5.87 -30.17 -5.62
C ARG A 13 5.19 -30.04 -6.98
N LYS A 14 4.86 -31.19 -7.59
CA LYS A 14 4.05 -31.21 -8.81
C LYS A 14 2.66 -30.63 -8.55
N HIS A 15 2.15 -29.88 -9.51
CA HIS A 15 0.78 -29.38 -9.49
C HIS A 15 -0.20 -30.57 -9.63
N SER A 16 -1.24 -30.61 -8.78
CA SER A 16 -2.21 -31.71 -8.68
C SER A 16 -2.94 -32.03 -9.98
N ASN A 17 -3.23 -31.02 -10.79
CA ASN A 17 -4.00 -31.16 -12.03
C ASN A 17 -3.38 -30.41 -13.22
N ALA A 18 -2.06 -30.25 -13.29
CA ALA A 18 -1.40 -29.60 -14.42
C ALA A 18 -0.05 -30.26 -14.72
N ASP A 19 0.22 -30.54 -16.00
CA ASP A 19 1.44 -31.26 -16.39
C ASP A 19 2.67 -30.35 -16.49
N ARG A 20 2.45 -29.05 -16.75
CA ARG A 20 3.50 -28.06 -17.05
C ARG A 20 3.74 -27.06 -15.93
N LEU A 21 3.19 -27.31 -14.75
CA LEU A 21 3.26 -26.39 -13.61
C LEU A 21 3.66 -27.15 -12.35
N GLN A 22 4.30 -26.42 -11.45
CA GLN A 22 4.63 -26.85 -10.10
C GLN A 22 4.13 -25.82 -9.10
N VAL A 23 4.08 -26.22 -7.84
CA VAL A 23 3.72 -25.33 -6.73
C VAL A 23 4.86 -25.34 -5.74
N GLY A 24 5.37 -24.16 -5.41
CA GLY A 24 6.32 -23.95 -4.34
C GLY A 24 5.78 -22.98 -3.30
N GLU A 25 6.63 -22.62 -2.35
CA GLU A 25 6.32 -21.73 -1.24
C GLU A 25 7.25 -20.52 -1.21
N CYS A 26 6.67 -19.34 -0.99
CA CYS A 26 7.38 -18.12 -0.62
C CYS A 26 6.70 -17.49 0.59
N PHE A 27 7.42 -17.34 1.70
CA PHE A 27 6.90 -16.69 2.92
C PHE A 27 5.59 -17.30 3.45
N GLY A 28 5.45 -18.62 3.44
CA GLY A 28 4.23 -19.32 3.85
C GLY A 28 3.08 -19.24 2.84
N ASN A 29 3.30 -18.68 1.66
CA ASN A 29 2.31 -18.56 0.60
C ASN A 29 2.62 -19.52 -0.56
N SER A 30 1.63 -20.28 -1.00
CA SER A 30 1.74 -21.12 -2.19
C SER A 30 1.80 -20.28 -3.46
N VAL A 31 2.75 -20.59 -4.33
CA VAL A 31 3.00 -19.91 -5.61
C VAL A 31 3.15 -20.94 -6.72
N ILE A 32 2.55 -20.66 -7.87
CA ILE A 32 2.63 -21.56 -9.03
C ILE A 32 3.78 -21.12 -9.92
N VAL A 33 4.64 -22.05 -10.28
CA VAL A 33 5.89 -21.84 -11.04
C VAL A 33 6.01 -22.82 -12.21
N SER A 34 6.98 -22.56 -13.09
CA SER A 34 7.29 -23.45 -14.22
C SER A 34 7.98 -24.73 -13.73
N LEU A 35 7.99 -25.77 -14.57
CA LEU A 35 8.73 -27.01 -14.28
C LEU A 35 10.25 -26.82 -14.19
N GLU A 36 10.76 -25.70 -14.70
CA GLU A 36 12.20 -25.39 -14.70
C GLU A 36 12.67 -24.88 -13.33
N THR A 37 11.74 -24.42 -12.49
CA THR A 37 12.08 -23.84 -11.19
C THR A 37 12.54 -24.94 -10.23
N GLN A 38 13.71 -24.75 -9.62
CA GLN A 38 14.31 -25.71 -8.71
C GLN A 38 14.08 -25.33 -7.25
N ASN A 39 14.05 -26.34 -6.38
CA ASN A 39 13.93 -26.09 -4.95
C ASN A 39 15.17 -25.35 -4.45
N ASP A 40 14.98 -24.37 -3.57
CA ASP A 40 16.02 -23.49 -3.04
C ASP A 40 16.64 -22.53 -4.08
N GLU A 41 16.06 -22.42 -5.28
CA GLU A 41 16.48 -21.46 -6.31
C GLU A 41 16.23 -20.03 -5.84
N LEU A 42 17.20 -19.14 -6.10
CA LEU A 42 17.09 -17.71 -5.81
C LEU A 42 16.20 -17.04 -6.86
N ILE A 43 15.06 -16.50 -6.42
CA ILE A 43 14.03 -15.92 -7.28
C ILE A 43 13.66 -14.50 -6.82
N VAL A 44 12.87 -13.81 -7.63
CA VAL A 44 12.16 -12.60 -7.21
C VAL A 44 10.67 -12.91 -7.01
N TYR A 45 10.19 -12.69 -5.80
CA TYR A 45 8.80 -12.86 -5.42
C TYR A 45 8.08 -11.51 -5.36
N PHE A 46 7.01 -11.38 -6.13
CA PHE A 46 6.09 -10.25 -6.11
C PHE A 46 4.82 -10.64 -5.34
N PRO A 47 4.60 -10.11 -4.13
CA PRO A 47 3.38 -10.35 -3.38
C PRO A 47 2.13 -9.83 -4.10
N THR A 48 0.95 -10.21 -3.62
CA THR A 48 -0.31 -9.60 -4.08
C THR A 48 -0.44 -8.12 -3.67
N ASP A 49 -1.43 -7.44 -4.25
CA ASP A 49 -1.67 -5.99 -4.10
C ASP A 49 -0.59 -5.10 -4.75
N GLY A 50 0.26 -5.72 -5.57
CA GLY A 50 1.32 -5.07 -6.34
C GLY A 50 0.92 -4.73 -7.75
N ARG A 51 1.56 -3.72 -8.33
CA ARG A 51 1.51 -3.40 -9.74
C ARG A 51 2.92 -3.39 -10.29
N LEU A 52 3.15 -4.17 -11.33
CA LEU A 52 4.43 -4.16 -12.04
C LEU A 52 4.54 -2.97 -12.98
N SER A 53 5.73 -2.43 -13.15
CA SER A 53 5.98 -1.36 -14.12
C SER A 53 5.77 -1.86 -15.54
N MET A 54 5.46 -0.92 -16.45
CA MET A 54 5.22 -1.27 -17.86
C MET A 54 6.49 -1.86 -18.47
N GLU A 55 7.62 -1.21 -18.21
CA GLU A 55 8.93 -1.59 -18.70
C GLU A 55 9.34 -3.00 -18.24
N TYR A 56 9.14 -3.32 -16.95
CA TYR A 56 9.40 -4.66 -16.43
C TYR A 56 8.53 -5.73 -17.10
N CYS A 57 7.23 -5.43 -17.27
CA CYS A 57 6.30 -6.34 -17.93
C CYS A 57 6.63 -6.58 -19.41
N GLU A 58 7.08 -5.54 -20.13
CA GLU A 58 7.40 -5.65 -21.55
C GLU A 58 8.70 -6.44 -21.77
N LYS A 59 9.76 -6.14 -21.01
CA LYS A 59 11.05 -6.85 -21.09
C LYS A 59 10.93 -8.34 -20.79
N ASN A 60 10.03 -8.70 -19.87
CA ASN A 60 9.78 -10.08 -19.47
C ASN A 60 8.56 -10.72 -20.16
N ASN A 61 7.97 -10.05 -21.16
CA ASN A 61 6.81 -10.52 -21.92
C ASN A 61 5.62 -11.00 -21.06
N LEU A 62 5.33 -10.30 -19.96
CA LEU A 62 4.31 -10.70 -18.97
C LEU A 62 2.88 -10.29 -19.35
N LEU A 63 2.75 -9.37 -20.31
CA LEU A 63 1.47 -8.83 -20.73
C LEU A 63 0.72 -9.79 -21.64
N ARG A 64 -0.60 -9.83 -21.50
CA ARG A 64 -1.48 -10.55 -22.41
C ARG A 64 -1.40 -9.93 -23.80
N LYS A 65 -0.77 -10.66 -24.72
CA LYS A 65 -0.58 -10.28 -26.12
C LYS A 65 -1.02 -11.42 -27.04
N LYS A 66 -1.61 -11.05 -28.17
CA LYS A 66 -1.96 -11.98 -29.26
C LYS A 66 -1.20 -11.57 -30.52
N ASP A 67 -0.78 -12.54 -31.31
CA ASP A 67 -0.26 -12.31 -32.64
C ASP A 67 -1.39 -12.01 -33.65
N ALA A 68 -1.01 -11.75 -34.92
CA ALA A 68 -1.96 -11.51 -36.01
C ALA A 68 -2.91 -12.70 -36.27
N ASN A 69 -2.52 -13.91 -35.85
CA ASN A 69 -3.30 -15.14 -35.99
C ASN A 69 -4.19 -15.41 -34.76
N GLY A 70 -4.17 -14.53 -33.74
CA GLY A 70 -4.93 -14.66 -32.51
C GLY A 70 -4.33 -15.61 -31.46
N VAL A 71 -3.12 -16.12 -31.67
CA VAL A 71 -2.36 -16.98 -30.75
C VAL A 71 -1.79 -16.14 -29.61
N ASN A 72 -1.90 -16.63 -28.38
CA ASN A 72 -1.33 -15.94 -27.22
C ASN A 72 0.21 -16.06 -27.25
N ILE A 73 0.89 -14.92 -27.39
CA ILE A 73 2.36 -14.84 -27.46
C ILE A 73 2.99 -14.17 -26.23
N GLY A 74 2.16 -13.72 -25.27
CA GLY A 74 2.61 -13.08 -24.04
C GLY A 74 2.09 -13.77 -22.79
N GLY A 75 2.38 -13.17 -21.63
CA GLY A 75 1.92 -13.63 -20.33
C GLY A 75 0.43 -13.38 -20.06
N TYR A 76 0.05 -13.41 -18.79
CA TYR A 76 -1.35 -13.33 -18.36
C TYR A 76 -1.76 -11.97 -17.79
N LEU A 77 -0.82 -11.05 -17.55
CA LEU A 77 -1.12 -9.77 -16.92
C LEU A 77 -1.86 -8.85 -17.90
N ASP A 78 -2.89 -8.19 -17.39
CA ASP A 78 -3.59 -7.15 -18.13
C ASP A 78 -2.69 -5.91 -18.27
N ALA A 79 -2.61 -5.35 -19.48
CA ALA A 79 -1.72 -4.22 -19.79
C ALA A 79 -2.06 -2.94 -19.02
N SER A 80 -3.35 -2.72 -18.73
CA SER A 80 -3.81 -1.51 -18.04
C SER A 80 -3.49 -1.57 -16.54
N SER A 81 -3.84 -2.69 -15.91
CA SER A 81 -3.77 -2.87 -14.46
C SER A 81 -2.40 -3.36 -14.02
N ARG A 82 -1.79 -4.33 -14.72
CA ARG A 82 -0.53 -5.00 -14.35
C ARG A 82 -0.52 -5.51 -12.90
N HIS A 83 -1.71 -5.86 -12.42
CA HIS A 83 -1.99 -6.17 -11.02
C HIS A 83 -1.56 -7.60 -10.69
N VAL A 84 -0.68 -7.74 -9.72
CA VAL A 84 -0.33 -9.02 -9.10
C VAL A 84 -1.42 -9.34 -8.08
N SER A 85 -2.25 -10.32 -8.40
CA SER A 85 -3.37 -10.76 -7.57
C SER A 85 -3.27 -12.25 -7.27
N THR A 86 -3.97 -12.70 -6.24
CA THR A 86 -4.13 -14.13 -6.01
C THR A 86 -4.93 -14.74 -7.16
N ILE A 87 -4.35 -15.72 -7.85
CA ILE A 87 -5.04 -16.47 -8.91
C ILE A 87 -5.27 -17.91 -8.47
N ARG A 88 -6.22 -18.58 -9.14
CA ARG A 88 -6.41 -20.03 -9.00
C ARG A 88 -6.23 -20.68 -10.37
N LEU A 89 -5.25 -21.58 -10.47
CA LEU A 89 -5.04 -22.39 -11.67
C LEU A 89 -5.43 -23.82 -11.32
N ARG A 90 -6.46 -24.33 -12.00
CA ARG A 90 -6.92 -25.73 -11.87
C ARG A 90 -7.09 -26.20 -10.41
N LYS A 91 -7.71 -25.34 -9.59
CA LYS A 91 -8.02 -25.50 -8.16
C LYS A 91 -6.85 -25.26 -7.19
N GLU A 92 -5.63 -25.06 -7.66
CA GLU A 92 -4.53 -24.62 -6.81
C GLU A 92 -4.43 -23.09 -6.78
N GLN A 93 -4.15 -22.54 -5.60
CA GLN A 93 -3.99 -21.10 -5.41
C GLN A 93 -2.54 -20.71 -5.64
N SER A 94 -2.33 -19.58 -6.33
CA SER A 94 -1.06 -18.88 -6.42
C SER A 94 -1.23 -17.49 -5.80
N ASP A 95 -0.52 -17.23 -4.71
CA ASP A 95 -0.59 -15.97 -3.98
C ASP A 95 0.66 -15.13 -4.28
N GLY A 96 0.58 -14.34 -5.35
CA GLY A 96 1.69 -13.57 -5.89
C GLY A 96 2.22 -14.13 -7.22
N LEU A 97 3.28 -13.51 -7.70
CA LEU A 97 4.00 -13.87 -8.93
C LEU A 97 5.46 -14.13 -8.58
N VAL A 98 6.00 -15.26 -9.05
CA VAL A 98 7.42 -15.58 -8.96
C VAL A 98 8.05 -15.42 -10.34
N MET A 99 9.21 -14.79 -10.40
CA MET A 99 10.02 -14.71 -11.61
C MET A 99 11.45 -15.18 -11.29
N PRO A 100 12.16 -15.79 -12.25
CA PRO A 100 13.57 -16.12 -12.08
C PRO A 100 14.39 -14.85 -11.88
N LEU A 101 15.51 -14.92 -11.16
CA LEU A 101 16.37 -13.75 -10.91
C LEU A 101 16.82 -13.06 -12.22
N LYS A 102 16.99 -13.86 -13.28
CA LYS A 102 17.29 -13.43 -14.63
C LYS A 102 16.34 -12.36 -15.19
N SER A 103 15.10 -12.30 -14.71
CA SER A 103 14.12 -11.27 -15.14
C SER A 103 14.56 -9.84 -14.81
N LEU A 104 15.55 -9.68 -13.92
CA LEU A 104 16.11 -8.40 -13.47
C LEU A 104 17.42 -8.02 -14.18
N GLU A 105 17.97 -8.87 -15.05
CA GLU A 105 19.27 -8.63 -15.74
C GLU A 105 19.30 -7.31 -16.51
N THR A 106 18.17 -6.91 -17.10
CA THR A 106 18.08 -5.66 -17.88
C THR A 106 18.01 -4.40 -17.02
N PHE A 107 17.80 -4.54 -15.70
CA PHE A 107 17.60 -3.42 -14.77
C PHE A 107 18.78 -3.24 -13.83
N CYS A 108 19.49 -4.32 -13.50
CA CYS A 108 20.67 -4.29 -12.65
C CYS A 108 21.59 -5.49 -12.87
N ASP A 109 22.79 -5.40 -12.32
CA ASP A 109 23.70 -6.54 -12.19
C ASP A 109 23.17 -7.50 -11.12
N ILE A 110 22.57 -8.61 -11.58
CA ILE A 110 21.93 -9.62 -10.72
C ILE A 110 22.90 -10.32 -9.78
N SER A 111 24.22 -10.30 -10.05
CA SER A 111 25.23 -10.90 -9.15
C SER A 111 25.33 -10.19 -7.81
N LYS A 112 24.84 -8.95 -7.73
CA LYS A 112 24.81 -8.14 -6.51
C LYS A 112 23.58 -8.41 -5.65
N LEU A 113 22.57 -9.08 -6.20
CA LEU A 113 21.33 -9.40 -5.50
C LEU A 113 21.52 -10.64 -4.63
N LYS A 114 21.06 -10.56 -3.38
CA LYS A 114 21.11 -11.65 -2.41
C LYS A 114 19.75 -11.88 -1.76
N GLU A 115 19.61 -13.07 -1.19
CA GLU A 115 18.43 -13.39 -0.39
C GLU A 115 18.21 -12.36 0.73
N GLY A 116 16.96 -11.91 0.86
CA GLY A 116 16.56 -10.87 1.80
C GLY A 116 16.56 -9.45 1.22
N ASP A 117 17.10 -9.25 0.02
CA ASP A 117 17.01 -7.93 -0.64
C ASP A 117 15.55 -7.59 -0.97
N ILE A 118 15.21 -6.32 -0.76
CA ILE A 118 13.87 -5.77 -0.97
C ILE A 118 13.96 -4.77 -2.12
N ILE A 119 13.19 -4.99 -3.17
CA ILE A 119 13.25 -4.17 -4.39
C ILE A 119 11.90 -3.50 -4.67
N ASN A 120 11.94 -2.23 -5.01
CA ASN A 120 10.81 -1.49 -5.59
C ASN A 120 11.23 -0.76 -6.86
N SER A 121 12.46 -0.23 -6.86
CA SER A 121 13.18 0.30 -8.01
C SER A 121 14.61 -0.24 -8.03
N LEU A 122 15.18 -0.33 -9.23
CA LEU A 122 16.56 -0.74 -9.47
C LEU A 122 17.21 0.29 -10.40
N ASN A 123 18.35 0.86 -9.99
CA ASN A 123 19.05 1.91 -10.74
C ASN A 123 18.14 3.10 -11.14
N GLY A 124 17.18 3.47 -10.27
CA GLY A 124 16.22 4.54 -10.54
C GLY A 124 15.02 4.14 -11.40
N ILE A 125 15.00 2.94 -11.97
CA ILE A 125 13.89 2.40 -12.76
C ILE A 125 12.89 1.73 -11.82
N LEU A 126 11.61 2.12 -11.91
CA LEU A 126 10.54 1.50 -11.15
C LEU A 126 10.30 0.07 -11.63
N ILE A 127 10.32 -0.90 -10.71
CA ILE A 127 10.00 -2.30 -10.99
C ILE A 127 8.58 -2.63 -10.57
N CYS A 128 8.21 -2.22 -9.36
CA CYS A 128 6.88 -2.46 -8.83
C CYS A 128 6.44 -1.37 -7.84
N GLU A 129 5.13 -1.17 -7.76
CA GLU A 129 4.48 -0.21 -6.88
C GLU A 129 3.21 -0.81 -6.28
N LYS A 130 2.58 -0.12 -5.33
CA LYS A 130 1.32 -0.59 -4.77
C LYS A 130 0.22 -0.41 -5.82
N TYR A 131 -0.54 -1.47 -6.09
CA TYR A 131 -1.70 -1.35 -6.95
C TYR A 131 -2.75 -0.43 -6.30
N VAL A 132 -3.20 0.56 -7.07
CA VAL A 132 -4.31 1.43 -6.70
C VAL A 132 -5.42 1.20 -7.73
N PRO A 133 -6.57 0.63 -7.35
CA PRO A 133 -7.66 0.40 -8.28
C PRO A 133 -8.15 1.73 -8.84
N PHE A 134 -8.32 1.77 -10.16
CA PHE A 134 -8.86 2.94 -10.83
C PHE A 134 -10.32 3.14 -10.43
N ARG A 135 -10.62 4.19 -9.65
CA ARG A 135 -11.99 4.64 -9.40
C ARG A 135 -12.38 5.59 -10.51
N LYS A 136 -13.38 5.23 -11.32
CA LYS A 136 -14.06 6.20 -12.18
C LYS A 136 -14.70 7.25 -11.28
N HIS A 137 -14.16 8.46 -11.28
CA HIS A 137 -14.86 9.59 -10.67
C HIS A 137 -16.13 9.81 -11.48
N ASN A 138 -17.30 9.58 -10.88
CA ASN A 138 -18.53 10.13 -11.45
C ASN A 138 -18.37 11.65 -11.41
N PRO A 139 -18.46 12.36 -12.56
CA PRO A 139 -18.30 13.82 -12.60
C PRO A 139 -19.48 14.59 -11.98
N GLN A 140 -20.31 13.93 -11.18
CA GLN A 140 -21.44 14.55 -10.49
C GLN A 140 -21.03 14.99 -9.08
N GLN A 141 -20.29 16.09 -9.02
CA GLN A 141 -20.45 17.12 -7.99
C GLN A 141 -19.60 18.30 -8.43
N GLY A 142 -20.28 19.39 -8.80
CA GLY A 142 -19.63 20.62 -9.20
C GLY A 142 -18.61 21.03 -8.16
N ILE A 143 -17.38 21.25 -8.59
CA ILE A 143 -16.33 21.82 -7.76
C ILE A 143 -16.81 23.23 -7.41
N ALA A 144 -17.45 23.38 -6.25
CA ALA A 144 -17.60 24.68 -5.64
C ALA A 144 -16.17 25.23 -5.50
N LYS A 145 -15.88 26.33 -6.21
CA LYS A 145 -14.63 27.06 -6.04
C LYS A 145 -14.59 27.54 -4.60
N GLU A 146 -13.98 26.77 -3.70
CA GLU A 146 -13.64 27.28 -2.38
C GLU A 146 -12.75 28.51 -2.61
N LYS A 147 -13.27 29.69 -2.27
CA LYS A 147 -12.47 30.89 -2.09
C LYS A 147 -11.58 30.65 -0.87
N ILE A 148 -10.47 29.92 -1.06
CA ILE A 148 -9.49 29.70 0.00
C ILE A 148 -8.72 31.01 0.20
N ILE A 149 -9.17 31.81 1.17
CA ILE A 149 -8.53 33.07 1.59
C ILE A 149 -7.27 32.78 2.45
N HIS A 150 -7.17 31.57 3.03
CA HIS A 150 -6.08 31.17 3.95
C HIS A 150 -5.57 29.76 3.66
N ARG A 151 -4.24 29.57 3.60
CA ARG A 151 -3.63 28.23 3.54
C ARG A 151 -3.45 27.71 4.97
N ILE A 152 -4.23 26.70 5.33
CA ILE A 152 -4.12 26.01 6.62
C ILE A 152 -3.15 24.84 6.47
N SER A 153 -2.26 24.66 7.44
CA SER A 153 -1.30 23.55 7.49
C SER A 153 -1.21 22.98 8.91
N TYR A 154 -0.93 21.69 8.99
CA TYR A 154 -0.77 20.94 10.24
C TYR A 154 0.58 20.20 10.24
N PRO A 155 1.71 20.91 10.42
CA PRO A 155 3.05 20.37 10.18
C PRO A 155 3.42 19.18 11.07
N PHE A 156 2.80 19.06 12.25
CA PHE A 156 3.07 17.98 13.20
C PHE A 156 2.05 16.85 13.16
N PHE A 157 1.02 16.97 12.31
CA PHE A 157 -0.01 15.94 12.19
C PHE A 157 0.38 14.88 11.17
N LYS A 158 1.29 14.00 11.59
CA LYS A 158 1.87 12.95 10.73
C LYS A 158 0.81 11.97 10.24
N GLU A 159 1.08 11.42 9.05
CA GLU A 159 0.29 10.34 8.51
C GLU A 159 0.48 9.04 9.30
N HIS A 160 -0.54 8.18 9.25
CA HIS A 160 -0.48 6.87 9.90
C HIS A 160 0.58 6.01 9.19
N SER A 161 1.54 5.50 9.94
CA SER A 161 2.62 4.63 9.42
C SER A 161 2.09 3.25 9.05
N ASP A 162 2.41 2.78 7.84
CA ASP A 162 2.05 1.42 7.43
C ASP A 162 2.75 0.37 8.32
N THR A 163 1.99 -0.60 8.84
CA THR A 163 2.53 -1.81 9.49
C THR A 163 3.00 -2.79 8.41
N SER A 164 4.23 -3.29 8.53
CA SER A 164 4.75 -4.34 7.64
C SER A 164 4.05 -5.68 7.91
N GLN A 165 3.97 -6.53 6.89
CA GLN A 165 3.47 -7.90 7.09
C GLN A 165 4.57 -8.74 7.76
N LEU A 166 4.20 -9.48 8.81
CA LEU A 166 5.13 -10.31 9.57
C LEU A 166 5.91 -11.29 8.69
N ALA A 167 5.22 -11.89 7.70
CA ALA A 167 5.78 -12.85 6.76
C ALA A 167 7.05 -12.33 6.04
N TYR A 168 7.16 -11.02 5.82
CA TYR A 168 8.29 -10.40 5.13
C TYR A 168 9.28 -9.70 6.07
N SER A 169 9.07 -9.77 7.37
CA SER A 169 9.82 -8.97 8.37
C SER A 169 10.34 -9.81 9.53
N HIS A 170 10.52 -11.11 9.35
CA HIS A 170 11.05 -12.00 10.39
C HIS A 170 12.40 -11.55 10.93
N ASN A 171 13.28 -10.99 10.07
CA ASN A 171 14.60 -10.51 10.45
C ASN A 171 14.57 -9.26 11.36
N ALA A 172 13.41 -8.63 11.54
CA ALA A 172 13.26 -7.51 12.48
C ALA A 172 13.25 -7.96 13.95
N PHE A 173 12.99 -9.25 14.21
CA PHE A 173 12.89 -9.81 15.55
C PHE A 173 14.18 -10.51 15.96
N LYS A 174 14.58 -10.34 17.21
CA LYS A 174 15.70 -11.03 17.85
C LYS A 174 15.20 -11.90 18.98
N LYS A 175 15.96 -12.95 19.29
CA LYS A 175 15.66 -13.81 20.44
C LYS A 175 15.68 -12.97 21.73
N GLY A 176 14.56 -12.97 22.44
CA GLY A 176 14.38 -12.20 23.68
C GLY A 176 13.60 -10.90 23.53
N ASP A 177 13.20 -10.50 22.32
CA ASP A 177 12.36 -9.32 22.11
C ASP A 177 10.98 -9.46 22.78
N LEU A 178 10.51 -8.39 23.42
CA LEU A 178 9.16 -8.32 23.98
C LEU A 178 8.17 -7.89 22.89
N CYS A 179 7.29 -8.81 22.50
CA CYS A 179 6.28 -8.57 21.48
C CYS A 179 4.88 -8.37 22.10
N TYR A 180 4.21 -7.28 21.72
CA TYR A 180 2.80 -7.07 22.04
C TYR A 180 1.93 -7.53 20.87
N ILE A 181 1.04 -8.50 21.11
CA ILE A 181 0.13 -9.02 20.09
C ILE A 181 -1.25 -8.44 20.34
N THR A 182 -1.78 -7.74 19.34
CA THR A 182 -3.12 -7.15 19.38
C THR A 182 -3.98 -7.69 18.26
N LEU A 183 -5.28 -7.84 18.49
CA LEU A 183 -6.22 -8.27 17.47
C LEU A 183 -6.33 -7.22 16.35
N LYS A 184 -6.04 -7.62 15.11
CA LYS A 184 -6.23 -6.75 13.95
C LYS A 184 -7.72 -6.59 13.66
N GLN A 185 -8.23 -5.39 13.87
CA GLN A 185 -9.60 -5.02 13.59
C GLN A 185 -9.83 -4.74 12.08
N HIS A 186 -11.05 -5.00 11.59
CA HIS A 186 -11.49 -4.66 10.24
C HIS A 186 -12.35 -3.40 10.27
N GLY A 187 -11.72 -2.25 10.09
CA GLY A 187 -12.39 -0.97 10.23
C GLY A 187 -11.82 0.10 9.33
N THR A 188 -12.02 1.34 9.74
CA THR A 188 -11.46 2.50 9.07
C THR A 188 -10.55 3.27 10.01
N SER A 189 -9.36 3.57 9.53
CA SER A 189 -8.37 4.28 10.33
C SER A 189 -8.82 5.71 10.63
N GLN A 190 -8.61 6.13 11.88
CA GLN A 190 -8.73 7.50 12.34
C GLN A 190 -7.47 7.89 13.11
N ARG A 191 -7.12 9.16 13.03
CA ARG A 191 -6.14 9.78 13.92
C ARG A 191 -6.70 11.08 14.47
N THR A 192 -6.45 11.32 15.75
CA THR A 192 -6.80 12.58 16.43
C THR A 192 -5.57 13.10 17.15
N SER A 193 -5.28 14.38 16.97
CA SER A 193 -4.06 15.01 17.46
C SER A 193 -4.38 16.36 18.07
N TYR A 194 -3.72 16.70 19.18
CA TYR A 194 -3.75 18.06 19.71
C TYR A 194 -2.43 18.75 19.34
N SER A 195 -2.42 19.47 18.21
CA SER A 195 -1.17 19.99 17.63
C SER A 195 -1.33 21.38 17.01
N ILE A 196 -0.22 21.91 16.48
CA ILE A 196 -0.14 23.27 15.96
C ILE A 196 -0.86 23.36 14.62
N LYS A 197 -1.87 24.24 14.56
CA LYS A 197 -2.52 24.75 13.36
C LYS A 197 -1.79 26.00 12.89
N GLU A 198 -1.24 25.96 11.68
CA GLU A 198 -0.64 27.10 11.01
C GLU A 198 -1.62 27.70 10.00
N VAL A 199 -1.95 28.98 10.18
CA VAL A 199 -2.79 29.73 9.25
C VAL A 199 -1.91 30.77 8.56
N THR A 200 -1.71 30.57 7.25
CA THR A 200 -1.01 31.53 6.39
C THR A 200 -2.04 32.37 5.64
N LYS A 201 -2.02 33.69 5.86
CA LYS A 201 -2.83 34.62 5.05
C LYS A 201 -2.27 34.68 3.63
N LYS A 202 -3.15 34.57 2.63
CA LYS A 202 -2.75 34.77 1.24
C LYS A 202 -2.39 36.25 1.06
N ILE A 203 -1.15 36.52 0.69
CA ILE A 203 -0.68 37.88 0.39
C ILE A 203 -1.26 38.26 -0.99
N PRO A 204 -1.89 39.43 -1.14
CA PRO A 204 -2.33 39.90 -2.45
C PRO A 204 -1.17 39.99 -3.44
N SER A 205 -1.39 39.57 -4.69
CA SER A 205 -0.34 39.44 -5.71
C SER A 205 0.44 40.73 -5.96
N PHE A 206 -0.17 41.90 -5.74
CA PHE A 206 0.46 43.20 -5.93
C PHE A 206 1.42 43.62 -4.79
N ILE A 207 1.26 43.06 -3.57
CA ILE A 207 2.13 43.36 -2.41
C ILE A 207 3.31 42.37 -2.34
N GLN A 208 3.13 41.19 -2.93
CA GLN A 208 4.12 40.12 -2.94
C GLN A 208 5.52 40.52 -3.50
N PRO A 209 5.64 41.28 -4.62
CA PRO A 209 6.96 41.71 -5.12
C PRO A 209 7.66 42.70 -4.17
N ILE A 210 6.91 43.59 -3.52
CA ILE A 210 7.45 44.57 -2.56
C ILE A 210 8.00 43.87 -1.32
N LEU A 211 7.25 42.93 -0.75
CA LEU A 211 7.70 42.15 0.41
C LEU A 211 8.93 41.30 0.09
N LYS A 212 9.02 40.77 -1.14
CA LYS A 212 10.19 40.01 -1.61
C LYS A 212 11.41 40.92 -1.75
N ALA A 213 11.25 42.12 -2.32
CA ALA A 213 12.32 43.12 -2.43
C ALA A 213 12.83 43.58 -1.06
N LEU A 214 11.94 43.76 -0.08
CA LEU A 214 12.28 44.13 1.30
C LEU A 214 12.73 42.95 2.18
N LYS A 215 12.84 41.72 1.63
CA LYS A 215 13.18 40.49 2.37
C LYS A 215 12.29 40.21 3.60
N ILE A 216 11.06 40.74 3.62
CA ILE A 216 10.11 40.57 4.73
C ILE A 216 9.44 39.20 4.60
N LYS A 217 9.69 38.31 5.56
CA LYS A 217 9.03 36.99 5.65
C LYS A 217 7.76 37.08 6.50
N VAL A 218 6.60 36.89 5.88
CA VAL A 218 5.32 36.79 6.60
C VAL A 218 5.29 35.47 7.37
N LYS A 219 5.28 35.54 8.71
CA LYS A 219 5.20 34.36 9.57
C LYS A 219 3.74 33.86 9.65
N PRO A 220 3.50 32.54 9.61
CA PRO A 220 2.16 31.99 9.81
C PRO A 220 1.68 32.25 11.25
N LYS A 221 0.37 32.45 11.44
CA LYS A 221 -0.23 32.47 12.78
C LYS A 221 -0.32 31.02 13.27
N ARG A 222 0.23 30.74 14.45
CA ARG A 222 0.21 29.42 15.09
C ARG A 222 -0.79 29.41 16.24
N THR A 223 -1.67 28.42 16.25
CA THR A 223 -2.59 28.17 17.35
C THR A 223 -2.64 26.67 17.62
N LEU A 224 -2.90 26.27 18.87
CA LEU A 224 -3.19 24.87 19.17
C LEU A 224 -4.62 24.54 18.76
N ALA A 225 -4.81 23.36 18.17
CA ALA A 225 -6.11 22.86 17.79
C ALA A 225 -6.18 21.35 17.95
N LEU A 226 -7.37 20.85 18.31
CA LEU A 226 -7.69 19.44 18.17
C LEU A 226 -8.02 19.18 16.70
N ILE A 227 -7.31 18.24 16.09
CA ILE A 227 -7.33 17.97 14.66
C ILE A 227 -7.64 16.50 14.46
N THR A 228 -8.43 16.19 13.44
CA THR A 228 -8.76 14.81 13.08
C THR A 228 -8.44 14.52 11.62
N GLY A 229 -8.24 13.25 11.32
CA GLY A 229 -7.83 12.79 10.02
C GLY A 229 -8.05 11.30 9.84
N THR A 230 -8.03 10.87 8.59
CA THR A 230 -7.95 9.45 8.22
C THR A 230 -6.49 9.01 8.17
N ARG A 231 -6.18 7.88 7.52
CA ARG A 231 -4.81 7.41 7.30
C ARG A 231 -3.93 8.45 6.60
N ARG A 232 -4.49 9.21 5.64
CA ARG A 232 -3.73 10.12 4.74
C ARG A 232 -4.28 11.54 4.67
N VAL A 233 -5.57 11.73 4.99
CA VAL A 233 -6.25 13.00 4.78
C VAL A 233 -6.54 13.66 6.11
N VAL A 234 -6.24 14.95 6.21
CA VAL A 234 -6.71 15.80 7.32
C VAL A 234 -8.15 16.21 7.01
N LEU A 235 -9.06 15.95 7.94
CA LEU A 235 -10.48 16.23 7.75
C LEU A 235 -10.77 17.68 8.19
N SER A 236 -11.59 18.39 7.42
CA SER A 236 -12.18 19.67 7.82
C SER A 236 -13.34 19.45 8.79
N GLU A 237 -14.01 20.52 9.23
CA GLU A 237 -15.11 20.46 10.21
C GLU A 237 -16.31 19.60 9.76
N THR A 238 -16.44 19.30 8.47
CA THR A 238 -17.44 18.38 7.92
C THR A 238 -16.82 17.01 7.64
N PHE A 239 -17.04 16.05 8.53
CA PHE A 239 -16.61 14.66 8.36
C PHE A 239 -17.73 13.67 8.72
N ASP A 240 -17.54 12.40 8.33
CA ASP A 240 -18.53 11.33 8.51
C ASP A 240 -19.07 11.26 9.95
N SER A 241 -20.38 11.10 10.11
CA SER A 241 -21.06 11.15 11.42
C SER A 241 -20.48 10.15 12.42
N PHE A 242 -20.10 8.94 11.97
CA PHE A 242 -19.53 7.90 12.80
C PHE A 242 -18.15 8.26 13.39
N ARG A 243 -17.42 9.23 12.82
CA ARG A 243 -16.09 9.65 13.31
C ARG A 243 -16.16 10.64 14.47
N LYS A 244 -17.27 11.38 14.56
CA LYS A 244 -17.44 12.49 15.51
C LYS A 244 -17.35 12.06 16.96
N PRO A 245 -18.06 11.02 17.41
CA PRO A 245 -17.96 10.59 18.81
C PRO A 245 -16.53 10.24 19.22
N HIS A 246 -15.77 9.60 18.32
CA HIS A 246 -14.38 9.22 18.57
C HIS A 246 -13.42 10.41 18.58
N HIS A 247 -13.67 11.44 17.77
CA HIS A 247 -12.90 12.68 17.81
C HIS A 247 -13.20 13.46 19.11
N ASP A 248 -14.49 13.66 19.40
CA ASP A 248 -14.95 14.43 20.55
C ASP A 248 -14.50 13.79 21.87
N PHE A 249 -14.42 12.45 21.92
CA PHE A 249 -13.90 11.71 23.07
C PHE A 249 -12.53 12.20 23.53
N PHE A 250 -11.67 12.67 22.63
CA PHE A 250 -10.32 13.15 22.94
C PHE A 250 -10.24 14.63 23.31
N THR A 251 -11.36 15.34 23.30
CA THR A 251 -11.42 16.76 23.69
C THR A 251 -10.94 16.93 25.13
N GLY A 252 -9.90 17.73 25.33
CA GLY A 252 -9.30 17.99 26.64
C GLY A 252 -8.50 16.82 27.24
N LYS A 253 -8.35 15.69 26.53
CA LYS A 253 -7.63 14.51 27.04
C LYS A 253 -6.21 14.36 26.50
N LEU A 254 -5.91 14.98 25.35
CA LEU A 254 -4.61 14.88 24.71
C LEU A 254 -3.67 16.00 25.16
N ARG A 255 -2.40 15.64 25.38
CA ARG A 255 -1.31 16.60 25.62
C ARG A 255 -0.90 17.26 24.32
N GLN A 256 -0.28 18.43 24.41
CA GLN A 256 0.25 19.12 23.22
C GLN A 256 1.28 18.25 22.49
N GLY A 257 1.06 18.07 21.19
CA GLY A 257 1.89 17.24 20.32
C GLY A 257 1.50 15.75 20.32
N GLU A 258 0.58 15.34 21.19
CA GLU A 258 0.12 13.97 21.25
C GLU A 258 -0.82 13.66 20.08
N THR A 259 -0.64 12.47 19.49
CA THR A 259 -1.47 11.96 18.41
C THR A 259 -1.85 10.53 18.70
N VAL A 260 -3.14 10.26 18.71
CA VAL A 260 -3.70 8.92 18.86
C VAL A 260 -4.11 8.41 17.49
N PHE A 261 -3.64 7.20 17.17
CA PHE A 261 -4.06 6.44 16.00
C PHE A 261 -5.00 5.34 16.47
N CYS A 262 -6.18 5.24 15.86
CA CYS A 262 -7.18 4.25 16.20
C CYS A 262 -7.84 3.66 14.95
N GLU A 263 -8.51 2.53 15.13
CA GLU A 263 -9.34 1.88 14.13
C GLU A 263 -10.80 1.97 14.59
N ILE A 264 -11.67 2.53 13.76
CA ILE A 264 -13.11 2.58 14.03
C ILE A 264 -13.77 1.38 13.37
N VAL A 265 -14.48 0.58 14.16
CA VAL A 265 -15.19 -0.63 13.74
C VAL A 265 -16.67 -0.58 14.12
N GLY A 266 -17.46 -1.41 13.46
CA GLY A 266 -18.88 -1.58 13.74
C GLY A 266 -19.76 -0.94 12.66
N TYR A 267 -20.80 -0.24 13.11
CA TYR A 267 -21.90 0.24 12.29
C TYR A 267 -21.95 1.76 12.25
N GLU A 268 -22.20 2.33 11.06
CA GLU A 268 -22.52 3.74 10.89
C GLU A 268 -23.97 4.01 11.32
N ASN A 269 -24.85 3.05 11.07
CA ASN A 269 -26.24 2.99 11.54
C ASN A 269 -26.70 1.53 11.60
N ASP A 270 -27.90 1.28 12.11
CA ASP A 270 -28.44 -0.07 12.36
C ASP A 270 -28.37 -1.02 11.15
N CYS A 271 -28.31 -0.50 9.92
CA CYS A 271 -28.33 -1.28 8.69
C CYS A 271 -27.01 -1.25 7.90
N LYS A 272 -26.02 -0.43 8.30
CA LYS A 272 -24.82 -0.19 7.50
C LYS A 272 -23.56 -0.29 8.34
N THR A 273 -22.73 -1.28 8.01
CA THR A 273 -21.39 -1.40 8.58
C THR A 273 -20.47 -0.30 8.05
N ILE A 274 -19.54 0.16 8.90
CA ILE A 274 -18.52 1.15 8.52
C ILE A 274 -17.60 0.57 7.44
N MET A 275 -17.31 -0.73 7.53
CA MET A 275 -16.58 -1.49 6.52
C MET A 275 -17.39 -2.72 6.10
N PRO A 276 -17.33 -3.13 4.81
CA PRO A 276 -18.01 -4.33 4.34
C PRO A 276 -17.56 -5.58 5.10
N GLU A 277 -18.50 -6.49 5.36
CA GLU A 277 -18.17 -7.79 5.95
C GLU A 277 -17.23 -8.58 5.05
N CYS A 278 -16.22 -9.20 5.67
CA CYS A 278 -15.23 -10.00 4.97
C CYS A 278 -15.32 -11.47 5.41
N SER A 279 -15.11 -12.39 4.47
CA SER A 279 -15.09 -13.82 4.76
C SER A 279 -13.76 -14.25 5.39
N ASN A 280 -13.81 -14.83 6.58
CA ASN A 280 -12.63 -15.35 7.30
C ASN A 280 -12.25 -16.79 6.91
N LYS A 281 -12.85 -17.37 5.85
CA LYS A 281 -12.61 -18.78 5.46
C LYS A 281 -11.13 -19.13 5.24
N LYS A 282 -10.29 -18.16 4.82
CA LYS A 282 -8.83 -18.38 4.64
C LYS A 282 -8.06 -18.57 5.95
N GLN A 283 -8.54 -18.00 7.07
CA GLN A 283 -7.85 -18.13 8.37
C GLN A 283 -8.13 -19.49 9.04
N MET A 284 -9.30 -20.07 8.79
CA MET A 284 -9.75 -21.35 9.38
C MET A 284 -9.02 -22.58 8.81
N ILE A 285 -8.38 -22.48 7.64
CA ILE A 285 -7.74 -23.63 6.97
C ILE A 285 -6.34 -23.90 7.54
N ARG A 286 -5.77 -22.97 8.32
CA ARG A 286 -4.52 -23.17 9.06
C ARG A 286 -4.83 -23.55 10.52
N ASN A 287 -5.57 -24.63 10.71
CA ASN A 287 -5.49 -25.34 11.97
C ASN A 287 -4.14 -26.05 12.00
N LEU A 288 -3.40 -25.79 13.08
CA LEU A 288 -2.14 -26.43 13.47
C LEU A 288 -2.19 -27.95 13.31
#